data_AF-A0A1B6FE20-F1
#
_entry.id   AF-A0A1B6FE20-F1
#
_cell.length_a   1.000
_cell.length_b   1.000
_cell.length_c   1.000
_cell.angle_alpha   90.00
_cell.angle_beta   90.00
_cell.angle_gamma   90.00
#
_symmetry.space_group_name_H-M   'P 1'
#
loop_
_entity.id
_entity.type
_entity.pdbx_description
1 polymer ?
#
loop_
_entity_poly.entity_id
_entity_poly.type
_entity_poly.pdbx_seq_one_letter_code
_entity_poly.pdbx_strand_id
1 'polypeptide(L)'
;LSPFHTDRQIMNPVAVAGLLITLTAFLDTKNIILGKSHYLLYTLATAMYPRWLVTLDEEGEPLPVPVRVGQAVDVIGKAGTPKTIAGVHTHTTPVLLAVGERAELATDDFTPLTPVMEGFVILRKKAVATN
;
A
#
# COMPACT_ATOMS: atom_id res chain seq x y z
N LEU A 1 -1.26 10.58 3.93
CA LEU A 1 -0.02 11.32 3.65
C LEU A 1 1.14 10.51 4.16
N SER A 2 1.78 9.74 3.29
CA SER A 2 2.97 8.95 3.64
C SER A 2 3.95 9.11 2.50
N PRO A 3 5.17 9.65 2.73
CA PRO A 3 6.20 9.69 1.70
C PRO A 3 6.80 8.31 1.44
N PHE A 4 6.48 7.32 2.27
CA PHE A 4 6.92 5.94 2.11
C PHE A 4 5.86 5.10 1.40
N HIS A 5 6.31 4.27 0.45
CA HIS A 5 5.51 3.28 -0.28
C HIS A 5 6.20 1.90 -0.24
N THR A 6 5.55 0.88 -0.81
CA THR A 6 6.06 -0.50 -0.84
C THR A 6 6.36 -1.01 0.56
N ASP A 7 5.31 -1.13 1.38
CA ASP A 7 5.44 -1.58 2.78
C ASP A 7 6.45 -0.77 3.61
N ARG A 8 6.49 0.55 3.37
CA ARG A 8 7.38 1.51 4.01
C ARG A 8 8.88 1.32 3.75
N GLN A 9 9.26 0.48 2.79
CA GLN A 9 10.67 0.22 2.47
C GLN A 9 11.28 1.33 1.63
N ILE A 10 10.49 1.95 0.75
CA ILE A 10 10.99 2.93 -0.22
C ILE A 10 10.41 4.31 0.10
N MET A 11 11.29 5.30 0.19
CA MET A 11 10.94 6.69 0.43
C MET A 11 10.94 7.47 -0.88
N ASN A 12 9.83 8.15 -1.19
CA ASN A 12 9.75 9.05 -2.33
C ASN A 12 10.32 10.44 -1.95
N PRO A 13 11.44 10.88 -2.56
CA PRO A 13 12.08 12.16 -2.22
C PRO A 13 11.19 13.38 -2.54
N VAL A 14 10.34 13.30 -3.56
CA VAL A 14 9.44 14.40 -3.96
C VAL A 14 8.34 14.58 -2.91
N ALA A 15 7.77 13.48 -2.41
CA ALA A 15 6.78 13.52 -1.35
C ALA A 15 7.36 14.11 -0.05
N VAL A 16 8.62 13.78 0.29
CA VAL A 16 9.32 14.37 1.44
C VAL A 16 9.54 15.87 1.23
N ALA A 17 10.02 16.27 0.04
CA ALA A 17 10.23 17.68 -0.29
C ALA A 17 8.93 18.49 -0.17
N GLY A 18 7.80 17.96 -0.64
CA GLY A 18 6.50 18.61 -0.48
C GLY A 18 6.09 18.81 0.98
N LEU A 19 6.32 17.81 1.84
CA LEU A 19 6.10 17.94 3.28
C LEU A 19 7.02 19.00 3.90
N LEU A 20 8.31 19.01 3.55
CA LEU A 20 9.27 20.00 4.07
C LEU A 20 8.90 21.42 3.66
N ILE A 21 8.51 21.64 2.40
CA ILE A 21 8.07 22.95 1.91
C ILE A 21 6.89 23.46 2.74
N THR A 22 5.87 22.64 2.96
CA THR A 22 4.73 23.07 3.79
C THR A 22 5.13 23.37 5.23
N LEU A 23 5.96 22.53 5.87
CA LEU A 23 6.46 22.78 7.22
C LEU A 23 7.22 24.11 7.32
N THR A 24 8.11 24.40 6.36
CA THR A 24 8.85 25.67 6.34
C THR A 24 7.95 26.88 6.04
N ALA A 25 6.94 26.73 5.19
CA ALA A 25 5.97 27.78 4.89
C ALA A 25 5.11 28.16 6.11
N PHE A 26 4.87 27.21 7.03
CA PHE A 26 4.14 27.46 8.28
C PHE A 26 4.97 28.20 9.35
N LEU A 27 6.28 28.42 9.16
CA LEU A 27 7.08 29.25 10.08
C LEU A 27 6.70 30.73 10.00
N ASP A 28 6.29 31.21 8.82
CA ASP A 28 5.79 32.58 8.61
C ASP A 28 4.44 32.55 7.86
N THR A 29 3.40 32.16 8.59
CA THR A 29 2.05 32.00 8.04
C THR A 29 1.47 33.30 7.50
N LYS A 30 1.76 34.45 8.16
CA LYS A 30 1.17 35.74 7.82
C LYS A 30 1.66 36.25 6.47
N ASN A 31 2.96 36.14 6.19
CA ASN A 31 3.52 36.67 4.95
C ASN A 31 3.46 35.66 3.79
N ILE A 32 3.64 34.36 4.08
CA ILE A 32 3.75 33.33 3.04
C ILE A 32 2.37 32.78 2.67
N ILE A 33 1.65 32.21 3.64
CA ILE A 33 0.40 31.47 3.39
C ILE A 33 -0.79 32.42 3.23
N LEU A 34 -0.96 33.38 4.13
CA LEU A 34 -2.04 34.38 4.09
C LEU A 34 -1.73 35.56 3.15
N GLY A 35 -0.50 35.66 2.66
CA GLY A 35 -0.04 36.75 1.81
C GLY A 35 -0.29 36.49 0.32
N LYS A 36 0.73 36.04 -0.40
CA LYS A 36 0.65 35.83 -1.86
C LYS A 36 0.78 34.36 -2.28
N SER A 37 1.34 33.51 -1.43
CA SER A 37 1.81 32.16 -1.81
C SER A 37 0.98 31.03 -1.22
N HIS A 38 -0.34 31.21 -1.18
CA HIS A 38 -1.34 30.22 -0.73
C HIS A 38 -1.20 28.85 -1.43
N TYR A 39 -0.75 28.84 -2.70
CA TYR A 39 -0.60 27.63 -3.49
C TYR A 39 0.47 26.67 -2.95
N LEU A 40 1.35 27.12 -2.05
CA LEU A 40 2.31 26.26 -1.38
C LEU A 40 1.63 25.15 -0.58
N LEU A 41 0.38 25.33 -0.16
CA LEU A 41 -0.42 24.27 0.48
C LEU A 41 -0.69 23.09 -0.47
N TYR A 42 -0.75 23.31 -1.79
CA TYR A 42 -0.94 22.22 -2.75
C TYR A 42 0.28 21.30 -2.87
N THR A 43 1.45 21.71 -2.36
CA THR A 43 2.61 20.80 -2.30
C THR A 43 2.36 19.58 -1.42
N LEU A 44 1.39 19.63 -0.49
CA LEU A 44 0.90 18.44 0.26
C LEU A 44 0.37 17.34 -0.65
N ALA A 45 -0.18 17.67 -1.83
CA ALA A 45 -0.71 16.68 -2.77
C ALA A 45 0.40 15.72 -3.24
N THR A 46 1.66 16.16 -3.29
CA THR A 46 2.79 15.30 -3.67
C THR A 46 3.05 14.17 -2.67
N ALA A 47 2.60 14.30 -1.43
CA ALA A 47 2.70 13.30 -0.38
C ALA A 47 1.41 12.46 -0.21
N MET A 48 0.39 12.72 -1.03
CA MET A 48 -0.83 11.93 -1.07
C MET A 48 -0.66 10.78 -2.06
N TYR A 49 -0.50 9.56 -1.55
CA TYR A 49 -0.45 8.35 -2.35
C TYR A 49 -1.55 7.38 -1.88
N PRO A 50 -2.55 7.04 -2.72
CA PRO A 50 -3.58 6.08 -2.35
C PRO A 50 -2.99 4.67 -2.34
N ARG A 51 -3.31 3.89 -1.30
CA ARG A 51 -2.93 2.48 -1.22
C ARG A 51 -4.09 1.62 -1.66
N TRP A 52 -3.85 0.81 -2.67
CA TRP A 52 -4.84 -0.08 -3.27
C TRP A 52 -4.15 -1.36 -3.71
N LEU A 53 -4.94 -2.41 -3.95
CA LEU A 53 -4.47 -3.70 -4.41
C LEU A 53 -5.38 -4.18 -5.54
N VAL A 54 -4.78 -4.46 -6.70
CA VAL A 54 -5.40 -5.11 -7.85
C VAL A 54 -4.55 -6.33 -8.20
N THR A 55 -5.22 -7.45 -8.42
CA THR A 55 -4.56 -8.70 -8.83
C THR A 55 -4.81 -8.95 -10.31
N LEU A 56 -3.75 -9.36 -11.00
CA LEU A 56 -3.74 -9.66 -12.42
C LEU A 56 -3.29 -11.12 -12.63
N ASP A 57 -3.72 -11.74 -13.72
CA ASP A 57 -3.16 -13.01 -14.19
C ASP A 57 -1.84 -12.82 -14.96
N GLU A 58 -1.29 -13.90 -15.52
CA GLU A 58 -0.02 -13.85 -16.28
C GLU A 58 -0.19 -13.15 -17.64
N GLU A 59 -1.42 -13.09 -18.14
CA GLU A 59 -1.83 -12.45 -19.38
C GLU A 59 -2.13 -10.95 -19.21
N GLY A 60 -2.20 -10.46 -17.95
CA GLY A 60 -2.44 -9.06 -17.61
C GLY A 60 -3.92 -8.69 -17.45
N GLU A 61 -4.82 -9.68 -17.44
CA GLU A 61 -6.25 -9.49 -17.20
C GLU A 61 -6.56 -9.44 -15.68
N PRO A 62 -7.58 -8.67 -15.27
CA PRO A 62 -7.95 -8.54 -13.87
C PRO A 62 -8.51 -9.86 -13.33
N LEU A 63 -7.86 -10.39 -12.29
CA LEU A 63 -8.23 -11.64 -11.65
C LEU A 63 -8.77 -11.36 -10.24
N PRO A 64 -10.08 -11.48 -9.97
CA PRO A 64 -10.63 -11.27 -8.63
C PRO A 64 -10.28 -12.44 -7.72
N VAL A 65 -9.49 -12.18 -6.67
CA VAL A 65 -9.01 -13.19 -5.72
C VAL A 65 -9.33 -12.75 -4.29
N PRO A 66 -9.74 -13.68 -3.41
CA PRO A 66 -9.96 -13.36 -2.00
C PRO A 66 -8.62 -13.06 -1.30
N VAL A 67 -8.57 -11.89 -0.66
CA VAL A 67 -7.43 -11.38 0.11
C VAL A 67 -7.87 -11.04 1.53
N ARG A 68 -7.01 -11.30 2.51
CA ARG A 68 -7.19 -10.89 3.91
C ARG A 68 -6.51 -9.55 4.10
N VAL A 69 -7.24 -8.58 4.65
CA VAL A 69 -6.71 -7.25 4.97
C VAL A 69 -6.74 -7.06 6.47
N GLY A 70 -5.67 -6.48 7.02
CA GLY A 70 -5.60 -6.22 8.45
C GLY A 70 -4.32 -5.50 8.83
N GLN A 71 -4.14 -5.29 10.14
CA GLN A 71 -2.99 -4.57 10.65
C GLN A 71 -1.69 -5.35 10.40
N ALA A 72 -0.69 -4.66 9.89
CA ALA A 72 0.65 -5.19 9.69
C ALA A 72 1.33 -5.56 11.01
N VAL A 73 1.81 -6.79 11.12
CA VAL A 73 2.58 -7.30 12.26
C VAL A 73 3.65 -8.27 11.77
N ASP A 74 4.71 -8.47 12.54
CA ASP A 74 5.90 -9.18 12.06
C ASP A 74 5.65 -10.68 11.91
N VAL A 75 5.17 -11.33 12.97
CA VAL A 75 4.74 -12.74 12.93
C VAL A 75 3.57 -12.95 13.89
N ILE A 76 2.50 -13.57 13.39
CA ILE A 76 1.40 -14.16 14.18
C ILE A 76 1.09 -15.55 13.65
N GLY A 77 0.41 -16.36 14.46
CA GLY A 77 -0.02 -17.70 14.08
C GLY A 77 0.75 -18.79 14.82
N LYS A 78 0.51 -20.03 14.43
CA LYS A 78 1.17 -21.20 15.03
C LYS A 78 2.56 -21.39 14.40
N ALA A 79 3.48 -21.99 15.15
CA ALA A 79 4.79 -22.37 14.63
C ALA A 79 4.63 -23.23 13.36
N GLY A 80 5.31 -22.85 12.28
CA GLY A 80 5.26 -23.53 10.98
C GLY A 80 4.43 -22.83 9.89
N THR A 81 3.47 -21.97 10.25
CA THR A 81 2.73 -21.13 9.29
C THR A 81 2.65 -19.68 9.79
N PRO A 82 3.76 -18.93 9.70
CA PRO A 82 3.78 -17.54 10.10
C PRO A 82 2.86 -16.71 9.19
N LYS A 83 2.05 -15.84 9.80
CA LYS A 83 1.24 -14.82 9.12
C LYS A 83 1.74 -13.44 9.51
N THR A 84 1.72 -12.48 8.58
CA THR A 84 2.18 -11.11 8.83
C THR A 84 1.01 -10.13 9.05
N ILE A 85 -0.23 -10.64 9.12
CA ILE A 85 -1.45 -9.81 9.20
C ILE A 85 -2.35 -10.21 10.36
N ALA A 86 -2.73 -9.20 11.14
CA ALA A 86 -3.75 -9.28 12.16
C ALA A 86 -5.09 -8.86 11.55
N GLY A 87 -5.79 -9.81 10.93
CA GLY A 87 -7.06 -9.57 10.25
C GLY A 87 -7.75 -10.86 9.87
N VAL A 88 -9.05 -10.96 10.16
CA VAL A 88 -9.89 -12.15 9.87
C VAL A 88 -10.83 -11.88 8.69
N HIS A 89 -11.08 -10.61 8.35
CA HIS A 89 -11.95 -10.24 7.25
C HIS A 89 -11.29 -10.50 5.90
N THR A 90 -12.04 -11.15 5.02
CA THR A 90 -11.63 -11.45 3.64
C THR A 90 -12.41 -10.54 2.70
N HIS A 91 -11.69 -9.90 1.79
CA HIS A 91 -12.22 -9.04 0.74
C HIS A 91 -11.83 -9.63 -0.61
N THR A 92 -12.58 -9.32 -1.67
CA THR A 92 -12.21 -9.70 -3.04
C THR A 92 -11.57 -8.50 -3.72
N THR A 93 -10.44 -8.70 -4.41
CA THR A 93 -9.77 -7.64 -5.18
C THR A 93 -10.65 -7.14 -6.33
N PRO A 94 -10.61 -5.83 -6.67
CA PRO A 94 -9.71 -4.78 -6.14
C PRO A 94 -10.16 -4.19 -4.79
N VAL A 95 -9.19 -3.87 -3.92
CA VAL A 95 -9.44 -3.35 -2.55
C VAL A 95 -8.61 -2.12 -2.25
N LEU A 96 -9.16 -1.17 -1.49
CA LEU A 96 -8.43 -0.05 -0.92
C LEU A 96 -7.87 -0.45 0.45
N LEU A 97 -6.57 -0.18 0.67
CA LEU A 97 -5.90 -0.49 1.93
C LEU A 97 -5.82 0.77 2.79
N ALA A 98 -6.19 0.66 4.07
CA ALA A 98 -6.05 1.77 4.99
C ALA A 98 -4.57 1.96 5.44
N VAL A 99 -4.36 3.00 6.24
CA VAL A 99 -3.03 3.32 6.79
C VAL A 99 -2.61 2.23 7.78
N GLY A 100 -1.45 1.60 7.54
CA GLY A 100 -0.92 0.54 8.41
C GLY A 100 -1.50 -0.84 8.16
N GLU A 101 -2.41 -0.98 7.20
CA GLU A 101 -2.92 -2.28 6.77
C GLU A 101 -1.97 -2.93 5.74
N ARG A 102 -1.94 -4.26 5.77
CA ARG A 102 -1.33 -5.13 4.78
C ARG A 102 -2.41 -6.06 4.22
N ALA A 103 -2.13 -6.64 3.06
CA ALA A 103 -2.95 -7.66 2.44
C ALA A 103 -2.15 -8.95 2.25
N GLU A 104 -2.80 -10.11 2.43
CA GLU A 104 -2.27 -11.44 2.13
C GLU A 104 -3.34 -12.21 1.35
N LEU A 105 -2.92 -13.18 0.53
CA LEU A 105 -3.86 -14.07 -0.14
C LEU A 105 -4.62 -14.92 0.88
N ALA A 106 -5.93 -15.09 0.67
CA ALA A 106 -6.75 -15.91 1.56
C ALA A 106 -6.68 -17.41 1.24
N THR A 107 -6.32 -17.76 0.01
CA THR A 107 -6.22 -19.13 -0.51
C THR A 107 -4.82 -19.41 -1.08
N ASP A 108 -4.42 -20.68 -1.11
CA ASP A 108 -3.10 -21.15 -1.58
C ASP A 108 -3.08 -21.53 -3.08
N ASP A 109 -4.15 -21.21 -3.80
CA ASP A 109 -4.33 -21.55 -5.23
C ASP A 109 -3.39 -20.74 -6.14
N PHE A 110 -2.97 -19.56 -5.66
CA PHE A 110 -2.17 -18.61 -6.39
C PHE A 110 -0.89 -18.29 -5.62
N THR A 111 0.19 -18.08 -6.36
CA THR A 111 1.47 -17.60 -5.84
C THR A 111 1.75 -16.21 -6.42
N PRO A 112 1.92 -15.17 -5.59
CA PRO A 112 2.23 -13.83 -6.08
C PRO A 112 3.68 -13.78 -6.55
N LEU A 113 3.93 -13.08 -7.67
CA LEU A 113 5.29 -12.87 -8.18
C LEU A 113 6.07 -11.82 -7.39
N THR A 114 5.36 -10.93 -6.70
CA THR A 114 5.94 -9.90 -5.83
C THR A 114 5.76 -10.27 -4.36
N PRO A 115 6.75 -9.99 -3.50
CA PRO A 115 6.65 -10.24 -2.07
C PRO A 115 5.68 -9.28 -1.36
N VAL A 116 5.31 -8.16 -2.01
CA VAL A 116 4.42 -7.13 -1.46
C VAL A 116 3.08 -7.17 -2.19
N MET A 117 2.00 -7.21 -1.42
CA MET A 117 0.61 -7.19 -1.91
C MET A 117 0.04 -5.76 -1.94
N GLU A 118 0.65 -4.88 -2.75
CA GLU A 118 0.24 -3.48 -2.91
C GLU A 118 0.40 -3.04 -4.37
N GLY A 119 -0.54 -2.26 -4.90
CA GLY A 119 -0.60 -1.85 -6.30
C GLY A 119 -1.09 -2.97 -7.21
N PHE A 120 -0.43 -3.14 -8.36
CA PHE A 120 -0.69 -4.26 -9.27
C PHE A 120 0.17 -5.46 -8.86
N VAL A 121 -0.47 -6.59 -8.60
CA VAL A 121 0.19 -7.84 -8.25
C VAL A 121 -0.18 -8.90 -9.26
N ILE A 122 0.82 -9.47 -9.93
CA ILE A 122 0.63 -10.58 -10.85
C ILE A 122 0.63 -11.88 -10.04
N LEU A 123 -0.43 -12.67 -10.24
CA LEU A 123 -0.65 -13.95 -9.59
C LEU A 123 -0.41 -15.08 -10.59
N ARG A 124 0.51 -15.98 -10.23
CA ARG A 124 0.69 -17.24 -10.95
C ARG A 124 -0.22 -18.30 -10.33
N LYS A 125 -1.00 -18.99 -11.15
CA LYS A 125 -1.76 -20.15 -10.71
C LYS A 125 -0.80 -21.28 -10.34
N LYS A 126 -0.96 -21.85 -9.14
CA LYS A 126 -0.15 -22.99 -8.72
C LYS A 126 -0.64 -24.23 -9.48
N ALA A 127 0.27 -24.94 -10.14
CA ALA A 127 -0.06 -26.22 -10.74
C ALA A 127 -0.48 -27.19 -9.63
N VAL A 128 -1.67 -27.79 -9.75
CA VAL A 128 -2.10 -28.87 -8.86
C VAL A 128 -1.12 -30.02 -9.11
N ALA A 129 -0.35 -30.39 -8.10
CA ALA A 129 0.44 -31.62 -8.15
C ALA A 129 -0.56 -32.78 -8.19
N THR A 130 -0.84 -33.27 -9.40
CA THR A 130 -1.54 -34.54 -9.60
C THR A 130 -0.61 -35.63 -9.08
N ASN A 131 -0.89 -36.13 -7.88
CA ASN A 131 -0.32 -37.39 -7.40
C ASN A 131 -0.89 -38.56 -8.19
#